data_AF-A0A3B0YB38-F1
#
_entry.id   AF-A0A3B0YB38-F1
#
_cell.length_a   1.000
_cell.length_b   1.000
_cell.length_c   1.000
_cell.angle_alpha   90.00
_cell.angle_beta   90.00
_cell.angle_gamma   90.00
#
_symmetry.space_group_name_H-M   'P 1'
#
loop_
_entity.id
_entity.type
_entity.pdbx_description
1 polymer ?
#
loop_
_entity_poly.entity_id
_entity_poly.type
_entity_poly.pdbx_seq_one_letter_code
_entity_poly.pdbx_strand_id
1 'polypeptide(L)'
;MRMKVVDIKNFPIFYNYVKNDITKLKNVQPILRAIKRFSGETKVATIKQGLTWSHGPIIEIVPMLICGEVRAYGCYAWGGNVIQIDRSLVRAYEAGTDRRATREGRMVNVAGVTLLHELTHGSDAKDGVDNPVPGDPANEEGNAFEREVYGRIIQL
;
A
#
# COMPACT_ATOMS: atom_id res chain seq x y z
N MET A 1 -1.76 -9.63 -3.34
CA MET A 1 -2.27 -9.50 -1.95
C MET A 1 -3.24 -10.61 -1.59
N ARG A 2 -3.51 -10.87 -0.31
CA ARG A 2 -4.58 -11.77 0.16
C ARG A 2 -5.06 -11.42 1.57
N MET A 3 -6.26 -11.82 1.98
CA MET A 3 -6.84 -11.54 3.30
C MET A 3 -7.21 -12.83 4.05
N LYS A 4 -7.32 -12.77 5.38
CA LYS A 4 -7.86 -13.88 6.20
C LYS A 4 -9.36 -14.07 5.92
N VAL A 5 -9.85 -15.30 6.02
CA VAL A 5 -11.28 -15.62 5.73
C VAL A 5 -12.25 -14.84 6.62
N VAL A 6 -11.90 -14.62 7.90
CA VAL A 6 -12.70 -13.82 8.82
C VAL A 6 -12.80 -12.36 8.38
N ASP A 7 -11.70 -11.78 7.90
CA ASP A 7 -11.65 -10.39 7.43
C ASP A 7 -12.43 -10.23 6.13
N ILE A 8 -12.41 -11.22 5.23
CA ILE A 8 -13.22 -11.23 4.01
C ILE A 8 -14.72 -11.16 4.34
N LYS A 9 -15.16 -11.85 5.40
CA LYS A 9 -16.56 -11.82 5.84
C LYS A 9 -16.93 -10.49 6.52
N ASN A 10 -16.01 -9.92 7.28
CA ASN A 10 -16.25 -8.70 8.06
C ASN A 10 -16.11 -7.41 7.21
N PHE A 11 -15.33 -7.45 6.13
CA PHE A 11 -15.03 -6.30 5.27
C PHE A 11 -15.19 -6.68 3.78
N PRO A 12 -16.42 -6.98 3.33
CA PRO A 12 -16.66 -7.51 2.00
C PRO A 12 -16.42 -6.50 0.88
N ILE A 13 -16.66 -5.20 1.08
CA ILE A 13 -16.46 -4.18 0.04
C ILE A 13 -14.96 -3.96 -0.18
N PHE A 14 -14.19 -3.87 0.90
CA PHE A 14 -12.74 -3.78 0.88
C PHE A 14 -12.10 -5.04 0.30
N TYR A 15 -12.59 -6.23 0.67
CA TYR A 15 -12.17 -7.48 0.02
C TYR A 15 -12.38 -7.44 -1.49
N ASN A 16 -13.56 -7.04 -1.96
CA ASN A 16 -13.85 -6.98 -3.39
C ASN A 16 -12.94 -5.97 -4.10
N TYR A 17 -12.65 -4.85 -3.46
CA TYR A 17 -11.70 -3.88 -3.97
C TYR A 17 -10.28 -4.45 -4.10
N VAL A 18 -9.75 -5.09 -3.05
CA VAL A 18 -8.42 -5.70 -3.07
C VAL A 18 -8.34 -6.81 -4.14
N LYS A 19 -9.36 -7.66 -4.20
CA LYS A 19 -9.39 -8.78 -5.15
C LYS A 19 -9.47 -8.31 -6.59
N ASN A 20 -10.34 -7.34 -6.88
CA ASN A 20 -10.70 -6.99 -8.25
C ASN A 20 -10.00 -5.71 -8.72
N ASP A 21 -10.07 -4.62 -7.96
CA ASP A 21 -9.65 -3.30 -8.40
C ASP A 21 -8.15 -3.06 -8.21
N ILE A 22 -7.59 -3.43 -7.05
CA ILE A 22 -6.13 -3.38 -6.83
C ILE A 22 -5.41 -4.26 -7.86
N THR A 23 -5.95 -5.44 -8.20
CA THR A 23 -5.37 -6.32 -9.22
C THR A 23 -5.26 -5.65 -10.59
N LYS A 24 -6.15 -4.70 -10.95
CA LYS A 24 -6.07 -3.97 -12.23
C LYS A 24 -4.84 -3.06 -12.29
N LEU A 25 -4.35 -2.60 -11.14
CA LEU A 25 -3.20 -1.69 -11.05
C LEU A 25 -1.89 -2.33 -11.54
N LYS A 26 -1.82 -3.66 -11.63
CA LYS A 26 -0.69 -4.38 -12.22
C LYS A 26 -0.45 -4.08 -13.70
N ASN A 27 -1.37 -3.35 -14.34
CA ASN A 27 -1.28 -2.91 -15.73
C ASN A 27 -1.22 -1.37 -15.85
N VAL A 28 -1.27 -0.63 -14.73
CA VAL A 28 -1.25 0.84 -14.73
C VAL A 28 0.21 1.31 -14.64
N GLN A 29 0.77 1.69 -15.78
CA GLN A 29 2.19 2.02 -15.92
C GLN A 29 2.68 3.14 -14.97
N PRO A 30 1.93 4.23 -14.74
CA PRO A 30 2.35 5.24 -13.75
C PRO A 30 2.60 4.64 -12.36
N ILE A 31 1.71 3.77 -11.88
CA ILE A 31 1.83 3.12 -10.57
C ILE A 31 3.02 2.16 -10.55
N LEU A 32 3.15 1.28 -11.55
CA LEU A 32 4.26 0.32 -11.60
C LEU A 32 5.63 0.99 -11.67
N ARG A 33 5.74 2.07 -12.45
CA ARG A 33 6.99 2.83 -12.57
C ARG A 33 7.34 3.51 -11.26
N ALA A 34 6.36 4.09 -10.57
CA ALA A 34 6.58 4.71 -9.27
C ALA A 34 7.03 3.68 -8.23
N ILE A 35 6.34 2.55 -8.07
CA ILE A 35 6.75 1.49 -7.13
C ILE A 35 8.17 1.02 -7.49
N LYS A 36 8.44 0.69 -8.77
CA LYS A 36 9.75 0.20 -9.19
C LYS A 36 10.88 1.20 -8.93
N ARG A 37 10.60 2.49 -9.07
CA ARG A 37 11.59 3.56 -8.85
C ARG A 37 12.04 3.62 -7.39
N PHE A 38 11.18 3.25 -6.45
CA PHE A 38 11.41 3.32 -5.01
C PHE A 38 11.40 1.93 -4.35
N SER A 39 11.76 0.89 -5.11
CA SER A 39 11.79 -0.48 -4.59
C SER A 39 13.10 -1.19 -4.96
N GLY A 40 14.21 -0.44 -5.02
CA GLY A 40 15.52 -1.03 -5.20
C GLY A 40 15.66 -1.90 -6.45
N GLU A 41 16.30 -3.06 -6.29
CA GLU A 41 16.53 -4.03 -7.37
C GLU A 41 15.31 -4.90 -7.68
N THR A 42 14.18 -4.73 -6.97
CA THR A 42 13.00 -5.56 -7.16
C THR A 42 12.46 -5.49 -8.59
N LYS A 43 12.22 -6.66 -9.18
CA LYS A 43 11.73 -6.77 -10.56
C LYS A 43 10.26 -6.36 -10.65
N VAL A 44 9.88 -5.74 -11.76
CA VAL A 44 8.48 -5.40 -12.06
C VAL A 44 7.54 -6.62 -11.97
N ALA A 45 8.03 -7.82 -12.33
CA ALA A 45 7.28 -9.06 -12.19
C ALA A 45 6.87 -9.34 -10.74
N THR A 46 7.76 -9.11 -9.78
CA THR A 46 7.51 -9.26 -8.33
C THR A 46 6.48 -8.25 -7.85
N ILE A 47 6.58 -6.99 -8.29
CA ILE A 47 5.58 -5.95 -7.97
C ILE A 47 4.19 -6.36 -8.49
N LYS A 48 4.10 -6.84 -9.74
CA LYS A 48 2.85 -7.33 -10.32
C LYS A 48 2.29 -8.55 -9.57
N GLN A 49 3.15 -9.42 -9.07
CA GLN A 49 2.74 -10.52 -8.21
C GLN A 49 2.16 -10.00 -6.89
N GLY A 50 2.80 -9.01 -6.27
CA GLY A 50 2.30 -8.31 -5.08
C GLY A 50 0.90 -7.71 -5.26
N LEU A 51 0.61 -7.17 -6.45
CA LEU A 51 -0.71 -6.64 -6.81
C LEU A 51 -1.75 -7.72 -7.15
N THR A 52 -1.33 -8.96 -7.40
CA THR A 52 -2.25 -10.03 -7.82
C THR A 52 -2.90 -10.70 -6.61
N TRP A 53 -4.23 -10.83 -6.63
CA TRP A 53 -4.95 -11.56 -5.60
C TRP A 53 -4.40 -12.99 -5.37
N SER A 54 -4.42 -13.45 -4.13
CA SER A 54 -3.90 -14.75 -3.66
C SER A 54 -2.37 -14.95 -3.74
N HIS A 55 -1.60 -14.03 -4.31
CA HIS A 55 -0.15 -14.21 -4.51
C HIS A 55 0.74 -13.51 -3.45
N GLY A 56 0.12 -12.88 -2.44
CA GLY A 56 0.83 -12.12 -1.39
C GLY A 56 1.05 -10.65 -1.76
N PRO A 57 1.44 -9.77 -0.81
CA PRO A 57 1.54 -10.01 0.63
C PRO A 57 0.18 -10.28 1.31
N ILE A 58 0.19 -10.77 2.55
CA ILE A 58 -1.03 -10.89 3.37
C ILE A 58 -1.41 -9.50 3.87
N ILE A 59 -2.68 -9.16 3.79
CA ILE A 59 -3.24 -7.98 4.45
C ILE A 59 -3.79 -8.41 5.80
N GLU A 60 -3.33 -7.77 6.86
CA GLU A 60 -3.80 -7.96 8.22
C GLU A 60 -4.49 -6.69 8.73
N ILE A 61 -5.75 -6.80 9.13
CA ILE A 61 -6.53 -5.66 9.61
C ILE A 61 -6.36 -5.54 11.12
N VAL A 62 -5.55 -4.57 11.54
CA VAL A 62 -5.13 -4.39 12.92
C VAL A 62 -5.97 -3.27 13.56
N PRO A 63 -6.60 -3.49 14.72
CA PRO A 63 -7.23 -2.39 15.45
C PRO A 63 -6.15 -1.50 16.03
N MET A 64 -6.32 -0.18 15.93
CA MET A 64 -5.44 0.75 16.62
C MET A 64 -3.98 0.51 16.22
N LEU A 65 -3.71 0.44 14.92
CA LEU A 65 -2.37 0.15 14.40
C LEU A 65 -1.35 1.19 14.89
N ILE A 66 -0.19 0.68 15.32
CA ILE A 66 1.00 1.44 15.71
C ILE A 66 2.16 0.90 14.88
N CYS A 67 2.90 1.79 14.23
CA CYS A 67 4.08 1.48 13.43
C CYS A 67 5.21 2.41 13.88
N GLY A 68 6.38 1.87 14.28
CA GLY A 68 7.50 2.69 14.75
C GLY A 68 7.13 3.68 15.87
N GLU A 69 6.33 3.23 16.84
CA GLU A 69 5.83 4.01 18.00
C GLU A 69 4.72 5.03 17.74
N VAL A 70 4.34 5.26 16.48
CA VAL A 70 3.28 6.21 16.11
C VAL A 70 2.02 5.53 15.58
N ARG A 71 0.88 6.22 15.72
CA ARG A 71 -0.36 5.86 15.02
C ARG A 71 -0.11 5.88 13.52
N ALA A 72 -0.50 4.80 12.84
CA ALA A 72 -0.32 4.68 11.40
C ALA A 72 -1.53 4.04 10.73
N TYR A 73 -1.72 4.34 9.44
CA TYR A 73 -2.74 3.69 8.61
C TYR A 73 -2.25 2.38 8.01
N GLY A 74 -0.97 2.31 7.67
CA GLY A 74 -0.29 1.12 7.16
C GLY A 74 0.96 0.82 7.99
N CYS A 75 1.42 -0.41 7.92
CA CYS A 75 2.75 -0.78 8.39
C CYS A 75 3.24 -2.03 7.66
N TYR A 76 4.50 -2.02 7.27
CA TYR A 76 5.18 -3.19 6.75
C TYR A 76 6.47 -3.42 7.54
N ALA A 77 6.58 -4.60 8.16
CA ALA A 77 7.81 -4.97 8.84
C ALA A 77 8.88 -5.40 7.81
N TRP A 78 10.07 -4.83 7.91
CA TRP A 78 11.21 -5.15 7.04
C TRP A 78 11.44 -6.65 6.92
N GLY A 79 11.64 -7.14 5.69
CA GLY A 79 11.81 -8.58 5.40
C GLY A 79 10.55 -9.45 5.56
N GLY A 80 9.41 -8.85 5.92
CA GLY A 80 8.15 -9.55 6.12
C GLY A 80 7.44 -9.99 4.81
N ASN A 81 6.17 -10.34 4.97
CA ASN A 81 5.25 -10.57 3.85
C ASN A 81 3.81 -10.21 4.24
N VAL A 82 3.67 -9.27 5.19
CA VAL A 82 2.41 -8.84 5.78
C VAL A 82 2.36 -7.32 5.67
N ILE A 83 1.33 -6.82 5.02
CA ILE A 83 0.90 -5.42 5.10
C ILE A 83 -0.14 -5.36 6.21
N GLN A 84 0.15 -4.62 7.26
CA GLN A 84 -0.85 -4.28 8.28
C GLN A 84 -1.58 -3.02 7.83
N ILE A 85 -2.89 -2.99 8.03
CA ILE A 85 -3.72 -1.81 7.76
C ILE A 85 -4.65 -1.55 8.93
N ASP A 86 -4.81 -0.28 9.30
CA ASP A 86 -5.64 0.08 10.44
C ASP A 86 -7.13 -0.21 10.17
N ARG A 87 -7.78 -0.82 11.16
CA ARG A 87 -9.18 -1.21 11.07
C ARG A 87 -10.12 -0.03 10.87
N SER A 88 -9.83 1.14 11.47
CA SER A 88 -10.69 2.31 11.29
C SER A 88 -10.66 2.83 9.86
N LEU A 89 -9.50 2.76 9.20
CA LEU A 89 -9.37 3.09 7.79
C LEU A 89 -10.15 2.11 6.91
N VAL A 90 -10.05 0.79 7.17
CA VAL A 90 -10.85 -0.20 6.43
C VAL A 90 -12.35 0.01 6.64
N ARG A 91 -12.78 0.36 7.86
CA ARG A 91 -14.18 0.71 8.13
C ARG A 91 -14.63 1.97 7.39
N ALA A 92 -13.77 2.99 7.29
CA ALA A 92 -14.04 4.17 6.49
C ALA A 92 -14.17 3.84 5.00
N TYR A 93 -13.36 2.88 4.49
CA TYR A 93 -13.48 2.37 3.13
C TYR A 93 -14.83 1.67 2.91
N GLU A 94 -15.23 0.76 3.80
CA GLU A 94 -16.54 0.10 3.75
C GLU A 94 -17.69 1.12 3.75
N ALA A 95 -17.54 2.22 4.49
CA ALA A 95 -18.53 3.30 4.55
C ALA A 95 -18.47 4.27 3.35
N GLY A 96 -17.47 4.17 2.48
CA GLY A 96 -17.26 5.08 1.35
C GLY A 96 -16.77 6.48 1.74
N THR A 97 -16.25 6.64 2.97
CA THR A 97 -15.80 7.93 3.51
C THR A 97 -14.29 8.11 3.47
N ASP A 98 -13.53 7.11 3.01
CA ASP A 98 -12.06 7.14 2.98
C ASP A 98 -11.48 7.93 1.79
N ARG A 99 -12.06 9.09 1.46
CA ARG A 99 -11.71 9.82 0.25
C ARG A 99 -10.80 11.01 0.58
N ARG A 100 -9.68 11.14 -0.14
CA ARG A 100 -8.81 12.33 -0.09
C ARG A 100 -8.48 12.81 -1.50
N ALA A 101 -8.31 14.12 -1.64
CA ALA A 101 -7.96 14.73 -2.92
C ALA A 101 -6.46 14.61 -3.20
N THR A 102 -6.09 14.25 -4.42
CA THR A 102 -4.73 14.40 -4.96
C THR A 102 -4.38 15.87 -5.14
N ARG A 103 -3.13 16.18 -5.52
CA ARG A 103 -2.74 17.55 -5.87
C ARG A 103 -3.59 18.14 -7.00
N GLU A 104 -4.03 17.31 -7.95
CA GLU A 104 -4.90 17.70 -9.06
C GLU A 104 -6.40 17.72 -8.70
N GLY A 105 -6.76 17.49 -7.43
CA GLY A 105 -8.16 17.51 -6.98
C GLY A 105 -8.95 16.24 -7.27
N ARG A 106 -8.33 15.17 -7.79
CA ARG A 106 -9.01 13.88 -8.00
C ARG A 106 -9.16 13.17 -6.67
N MET A 107 -10.32 12.57 -6.42
CA MET A 107 -10.55 11.83 -5.18
C MET A 107 -10.02 10.40 -5.30
N VAL A 108 -9.19 9.99 -4.35
CA VAL A 108 -8.66 8.63 -4.21
C VAL A 108 -9.06 8.03 -2.86
N ASN A 109 -9.14 6.70 -2.80
CA ASN A 109 -9.40 5.96 -1.57
C ASN A 109 -8.09 5.83 -0.78
N VAL A 110 -8.06 6.33 0.45
CA VAL A 110 -6.89 6.32 1.33
C VAL A 110 -6.45 4.88 1.60
N ALA A 111 -7.38 3.95 1.81
CA ALA A 111 -7.03 2.55 2.05
C ALA A 111 -6.27 1.92 0.86
N GLY A 112 -6.66 2.27 -0.37
CA GLY A 112 -5.96 1.83 -1.57
C GLY A 112 -4.56 2.41 -1.68
N VAL A 113 -4.40 3.70 -1.37
CA VAL A 113 -3.09 4.35 -1.35
C VAL A 113 -2.17 3.72 -0.31
N THR A 114 -2.66 3.51 0.90
CA THR A 114 -1.91 2.84 1.98
C THR A 114 -1.44 1.44 1.57
N LEU A 115 -2.26 0.64 0.90
CA LEU A 115 -1.80 -0.68 0.42
C LEU A 115 -0.66 -0.60 -0.60
N LEU A 116 -0.65 0.43 -1.46
CA LEU A 116 0.40 0.64 -2.46
C LEU A 116 1.67 1.22 -1.83
N HIS A 117 1.49 2.11 -0.85
CA HIS A 117 2.56 2.62 -0.02
C HIS A 117 3.32 1.47 0.64
N GLU A 118 2.63 0.63 1.42
CA GLU A 118 3.25 -0.49 2.12
C GLU A 118 3.79 -1.58 1.19
N LEU A 119 3.19 -1.73 -0.01
CA LEU A 119 3.74 -2.60 -1.04
C LEU A 119 5.09 -2.08 -1.58
N THR A 120 5.30 -0.76 -1.58
CA THR A 120 6.55 -0.15 -2.01
C THR A 120 7.67 -0.50 -1.03
N HIS A 121 7.44 -0.24 0.27
CA HIS A 121 8.30 -0.71 1.37
C HIS A 121 8.60 -2.21 1.28
N GLY A 122 7.54 -3.02 1.13
CA GLY A 122 7.70 -4.46 1.04
C GLY A 122 8.35 -4.97 -0.24
N SER A 123 8.40 -4.16 -1.28
CA SER A 123 9.13 -4.45 -2.51
C SER A 123 10.60 -4.07 -2.37
N ASP A 124 10.93 -2.95 -1.73
CA ASP A 124 12.32 -2.57 -1.48
C ASP A 124 13.02 -3.60 -0.59
N ALA A 125 12.37 -3.99 0.51
CA ALA A 125 12.90 -4.94 1.48
C ALA A 125 13.20 -6.37 0.97
N LYS A 126 12.96 -6.68 -0.31
CA LYS A 126 13.16 -8.03 -0.89
C LYS A 126 14.60 -8.36 -1.22
N ASP A 127 15.42 -7.37 -1.56
CA ASP A 127 16.85 -7.59 -1.81
C ASP A 127 17.69 -7.49 -0.52
N GLY A 128 17.05 -7.15 0.60
CA GLY A 128 17.67 -7.00 1.91
C GLY A 128 18.46 -5.70 2.07
N VAL A 129 18.33 -4.77 1.11
CA VAL A 129 18.97 -3.46 1.12
C VAL A 129 17.87 -2.40 1.22
N ASP A 130 18.05 -1.47 2.16
CA ASP A 130 17.23 -0.26 2.26
C ASP A 130 17.80 0.78 1.30
N ASN A 131 17.14 0.95 0.16
CA ASN A 131 17.68 1.75 -0.93
C ASN A 131 17.37 3.24 -0.70
N PRO A 132 18.38 4.12 -0.73
CA PRO A 132 18.17 5.53 -0.45
C PRO A 132 17.19 6.16 -1.45
N VAL A 133 16.11 6.75 -0.95
CA VAL A 133 15.18 7.60 -1.69
C VAL A 133 15.89 8.91 -2.02
N PRO A 134 16.14 9.22 -3.31
CA PRO A 134 16.90 10.41 -3.67
C PRO A 134 16.23 11.70 -3.21
N GLY A 135 16.91 12.46 -2.35
CA GLY A 135 16.42 13.73 -1.82
C GLY A 135 15.45 13.62 -0.65
N ASP A 136 15.23 12.42 -0.10
CA ASP A 136 14.45 12.21 1.11
C ASP A 136 15.35 11.73 2.27
N PRO A 137 15.70 12.59 3.24
CA PRO A 137 16.54 12.18 4.37
C PRO A 137 15.83 11.23 5.34
N ALA A 138 14.50 11.09 5.25
CA ALA A 138 13.75 10.13 6.06
C ALA A 138 13.77 8.72 5.45
N ASN A 139 14.27 8.57 4.23
CA ASN A 139 14.25 7.33 3.46
C ASN A 139 12.87 6.64 3.46
N GLU A 140 11.85 7.36 2.98
CA GLU A 140 10.46 6.90 3.07
C GLU A 140 9.90 6.64 1.65
N GLU A 141 10.06 5.40 1.19
CA GLU A 141 9.79 4.95 -0.18
C GLU A 141 8.31 5.10 -0.55
N GLY A 142 7.42 4.82 0.39
CA GLY A 142 5.99 4.91 0.13
C GLY A 142 5.49 6.37 -0.03
N ASN A 143 6.06 7.32 0.70
CA ASN A 143 5.79 8.76 0.59
C ASN A 143 6.34 9.28 -0.73
N ALA A 144 7.53 8.80 -1.13
CA ALA A 144 8.10 9.09 -2.43
C ALA A 144 7.17 8.57 -3.56
N PHE A 145 6.66 7.34 -3.43
CA PHE A 145 5.64 6.79 -4.32
C PHE A 145 4.39 7.68 -4.37
N GLU A 146 3.85 8.09 -3.22
CA GLU A 146 2.64 8.91 -3.17
C GLU A 146 2.82 10.29 -3.81
N ARG A 147 3.98 10.93 -3.59
CA ARG A 147 4.32 12.20 -4.22
C ARG A 147 4.42 12.06 -5.74
N GLU A 148 5.03 10.97 -6.23
CA GLU A 148 5.17 10.70 -7.66
C GLU A 148 3.80 10.45 -8.32
N VAL A 149 2.92 9.66 -7.69
CA VAL A 149 1.63 9.24 -8.29
C VAL A 149 0.51 10.26 -8.05
N TYR A 150 0.44 10.85 -6.86
CA TYR A 150 -0.68 11.70 -6.43
C TYR A 150 -0.30 13.17 -6.23
N GLY A 151 0.99 13.51 -6.36
CA GLY A 151 1.50 14.88 -6.23
C GLY A 151 1.57 15.40 -4.80
N ARG A 152 1.21 14.57 -3.80
CA ARG A 152 1.26 14.85 -2.36
C ARG A 152 1.11 13.54 -1.59
N ILE A 153 1.51 13.57 -0.32
CA ILE A 153 1.19 12.49 0.62
C ILE A 153 -0.32 12.51 0.89
N ILE A 154 -0.94 11.35 0.72
CA ILE A 154 -2.34 11.05 0.97
C ILE A 154 -2.50 10.39 2.33
N GLN A 155 -1.59 9.50 2.74
CA GLN A 155 -1.61 8.91 4.07
C GLN A 155 -1.03 9.90 5.11
N LEU A 156 -1.89 10.42 5.97
CA LEU A 156 -1.59 11.35 7.06
C LEU A 156 -2.46 10.96 8.23
#